data_AF-A0A960D0I8-F1
#
_entry.id   AF-A0A960D0I8-F1
#
_cell.length_a   1.000
_cell.length_b   1.000
_cell.length_c   1.000
_cell.angle_alpha   90.00
_cell.angle_beta   90.00
_cell.angle_gamma   90.00
#
_symmetry.space_group_name_H-M   'P 1'
#
loop_
_entity.id
_entity.type
_entity.pdbx_description
1 polymer ?
#
loop_
_entity_poly.entity_id
_entity_poly.type
_entity_poly.pdbx_seq_one_letter_code
_entity_poly.pdbx_strand_id
1 'polypeptide(L)'
;DEVNVAAPPPLPQARGGLLTALPMLAVVVMLGVGALAWSSGSVSHAPTALMFPAMMLVSALGMLAQSAVRRGAAELDDHRRRYLDHLGALADQLTDAAVRQHDSLVWVHPEPAALWTVADGPRVFERAPDDSDFGHVRVGVGAQ
;
A
#
# COMPACT_ATOMS: atom_id res chain seq x y z
N ASP A 1 -4.28 -21.37 11.46
CA ASP A 1 -4.52 -19.96 11.78
C ASP A 1 -5.34 -19.30 10.71
N GLU A 2 -6.29 -18.46 11.11
CA GLU A 2 -7.09 -17.67 10.18
C GLU A 2 -6.22 -16.54 9.60
N VAL A 3 -6.10 -16.52 8.28
CA VAL A 3 -5.30 -15.51 7.57
C VAL A 3 -6.14 -14.26 7.36
N ASN A 4 -5.90 -13.24 8.18
CA ASN A 4 -6.59 -11.96 8.07
C ASN A 4 -5.94 -11.08 6.99
N VAL A 5 -6.67 -10.85 5.90
CA VAL A 5 -6.25 -9.93 4.83
C VAL A 5 -6.64 -8.51 5.23
N ALA A 6 -5.65 -7.64 5.44
CA ALA A 6 -5.92 -6.25 5.75
C ALA A 6 -6.69 -5.57 4.61
N ALA A 7 -7.72 -4.80 4.96
CA ALA A 7 -8.46 -4.00 3.98
C ALA A 7 -7.51 -2.98 3.31
N PRO A 8 -7.73 -2.65 2.03
CA PRO A 8 -6.93 -1.67 1.32
C PRO A 8 -6.97 -0.31 2.06
N PRO A 9 -5.84 0.42 2.10
CA PRO A 9 -5.79 1.71 2.78
C PRO A 9 -6.79 2.69 2.17
N PRO A 10 -7.47 3.51 2.99
CA PRO A 10 -8.36 4.54 2.48
C PRO A 10 -7.59 5.57 1.67
N LEU A 11 -8.25 6.20 0.69
CA LEU A 11 -7.66 7.25 -0.13
C LEU A 11 -7.07 8.36 0.77
N PRO A 12 -5.88 8.89 0.43
CA PRO A 12 -5.27 9.96 1.21
C PRO A 12 -6.22 11.15 1.23
N GLN A 13 -6.76 11.44 2.41
CA GLN A 13 -7.55 12.64 2.64
C GLN A 13 -6.58 13.83 2.62
N ALA A 14 -6.93 14.90 1.90
CA ALA A 14 -6.12 16.10 1.86
C ALA A 14 -5.84 16.58 3.29
N ARG A 15 -4.60 16.38 3.77
CA ARG A 15 -4.19 16.83 5.10
C ARG A 15 -4.18 18.35 5.11
N GLY A 16 -5.25 18.94 5.63
CA GLY A 16 -5.38 20.38 5.90
C GLY A 16 -4.50 20.79 7.09
N GLY A 17 -3.18 20.74 6.91
CA GLY A 17 -2.21 21.12 7.94
C GLY A 17 -1.59 22.50 7.70
N LEU A 18 -0.84 22.98 8.70
CA LEU A 18 -0.06 24.22 8.64
C LEU A 18 0.84 24.32 7.40
N LEU A 19 1.36 23.19 6.91
CA LEU A 19 2.19 23.08 5.70
C LEU A 19 1.43 23.35 4.40
N THR A 20 0.10 23.19 4.40
CA THR A 20 -0.79 23.56 3.30
C THR A 20 -1.15 25.05 3.37
N ALA A 21 -1.20 25.62 4.57
CA ALA A 21 -1.53 27.03 4.82
C ALA A 21 -0.34 27.99 4.59
N LEU A 22 0.90 27.56 4.85
CA LEU A 22 2.10 28.38 4.71
C LEU A 22 2.25 29.05 3.32
N PRO A 23 2.09 28.34 2.19
CA PRO A 23 2.16 28.98 0.89
C PRO A 23 0.96 29.89 0.58
N MET A 24 -0.23 29.57 1.09
CA MET A 24 -1.42 30.42 0.95
C MET A 24 -1.21 31.74 1.71
N LEU A 25 -0.61 31.69 2.90
CA LEU A 25 -0.23 32.86 3.68
C LEU A 25 0.74 33.76 2.89
N ALA A 26 1.74 33.19 2.22
CA ALA A 26 2.68 33.96 1.40
C ALA A 26 1.98 34.71 0.26
N VAL A 27 1.00 34.09 -0.41
CA VAL A 27 0.17 34.76 -1.45
C VAL A 27 -0.65 35.90 -0.85
N VAL A 28 -1.28 35.69 0.31
CA VAL A 28 -2.06 36.73 1.00
C VAL A 28 -1.19 37.92 1.41
N VAL A 29 0.00 37.66 1.97
CA VAL A 29 0.96 38.72 2.33
C VAL A 29 1.38 39.49 1.08
N MET A 30 1.65 38.80 -0.03
CA MET A 30 2.06 39.44 -1.27
C MET A 30 0.97 40.32 -1.89
N LEU A 31 -0.29 39.88 -1.82
CA LEU A 31 -1.46 40.69 -2.20
C LEU A 31 -1.61 41.93 -1.30
N GLY A 32 -1.42 41.76 0.02
CA GLY A 32 -1.49 42.85 0.98
C GLY A 32 -0.43 43.93 0.75
N VAL A 33 0.83 43.52 0.52
CA VAL A 33 1.93 44.43 0.19
C VAL A 33 1.67 45.14 -1.14
N GLY A 34 1.16 44.43 -2.16
CA GLY A 34 0.78 45.03 -3.44
C GLY A 34 -0.32 46.08 -3.32
N ALA A 35 -1.36 45.81 -2.53
CA ALA A 35 -2.45 46.75 -2.28
C ALA A 35 -2.00 48.02 -1.54
N LEU A 36 -1.12 47.88 -0.54
CA LEU A 36 -0.53 49.01 0.19
C LEU A 36 0.40 49.85 -0.69
N ALA A 37 1.17 49.21 -1.58
CA ALA A 37 2.01 49.91 -2.54
C ALA A 37 1.18 50.72 -3.55
N TRP A 38 0.02 50.19 -3.96
CA TRP A 38 -0.90 50.87 -4.87
C TRP A 38 -1.63 52.04 -4.21
N SER A 39 -2.05 51.89 -2.94
CA SER A 39 -2.73 52.95 -2.19
C SER A 39 -1.80 54.07 -1.72
N SER A 40 -0.51 53.77 -1.47
CA SER A 40 0.50 54.76 -1.07
C SER A 40 1.01 55.63 -2.23
N GLY A 41 0.63 55.34 -3.48
CA GLY A 41 1.12 56.06 -4.67
C GLY A 41 2.61 55.83 -4.97
N SER A 42 3.25 54.87 -4.29
CA SER A 42 4.66 54.52 -4.47
C SER A 42 4.96 53.80 -5.79
N VAL A 43 3.92 53.30 -6.45
CA VAL A 43 3.98 52.61 -7.74
C VAL A 43 3.27 53.46 -8.80
N SER A 44 3.92 53.66 -9.94
CA SER A 44 3.30 54.37 -11.06
C SER A 44 2.02 53.65 -11.50
N HIS A 45 0.93 54.40 -11.72
CA HIS A 45 -0.35 53.86 -12.23
C HIS A 45 -0.26 53.39 -13.70
N ALA A 46 0.95 53.23 -14.24
CA ALA A 46 1.16 52.71 -15.57
C ALA A 46 0.73 51.23 -15.61
N PRO A 47 -0.05 50.80 -16.62
CA PRO A 47 -0.49 49.41 -16.76
C PRO A 47 0.66 48.39 -16.72
N THR A 48 1.85 48.81 -17.18
CA THR A 48 3.07 48.01 -17.18
C THR A 48 3.64 47.74 -15.79
N ALA A 49 3.46 48.65 -14.82
CA ALA A 49 3.95 48.47 -13.44
C ALA A 49 3.18 47.39 -12.67
N LEU A 50 1.92 47.14 -13.03
CA LEU A 50 1.07 46.10 -12.42
C LEU A 50 1.22 44.72 -13.06
N MET A 51 1.77 44.62 -14.28
CA MET A 51 1.92 43.33 -14.97
C MET A 51 2.90 42.38 -14.28
N PHE A 52 4.04 42.89 -13.80
CA PHE A 52 5.05 42.06 -13.15
C PHE A 52 4.55 41.43 -11.84
N PRO A 53 3.95 42.18 -10.88
CA PRO A 53 3.37 41.60 -9.67
C PRO A 53 2.22 40.62 -9.98
N ALA A 54 1.38 40.94 -10.97
CA ALA A 54 0.28 40.06 -11.38
C ALA A 54 0.80 38.72 -11.92
N MET A 55 1.82 38.73 -12.78
CA MET A 55 2.41 37.52 -13.31
C MET A 55 3.10 36.69 -12.22
N MET A 56 3.79 37.35 -11.28
CA MET A 56 4.41 36.69 -10.14
C MET A 56 3.37 35.97 -9.25
N LEU A 57 2.21 36.60 -9.00
CA LEU A 57 1.11 35.97 -8.27
C LEU A 57 0.56 34.74 -8.99
N VAL A 58 0.35 34.84 -10.31
CA VAL A 58 -0.11 33.72 -11.13
C VAL A 58 0.90 32.56 -11.11
N SER A 59 2.19 32.84 -11.26
CA SER A 59 3.25 31.82 -11.18
C SER A 59 3.34 31.17 -9.80
N ALA A 60 3.22 31.97 -8.72
CA ALA A 60 3.20 31.44 -7.36
C ALA A 60 2.01 30.48 -7.19
N LEU A 61 0.79 30.91 -7.53
CA LEU A 61 -0.41 30.06 -7.47
C LEU A 61 -0.26 28.78 -8.31
N GLY A 62 0.32 28.88 -9.51
CA GLY A 62 0.61 27.73 -10.37
C GLY A 62 1.56 26.73 -9.71
N MET A 63 2.67 27.18 -9.13
CA MET A 63 3.61 26.31 -8.41
C MET A 63 2.97 25.65 -7.19
N LEU A 64 2.12 26.38 -6.45
CA LEU A 64 1.42 25.82 -5.30
C LEU A 64 0.47 24.70 -5.70
N ALA A 65 -0.34 24.93 -6.73
CA ALA A 65 -1.24 23.93 -7.29
C ALA A 65 -0.46 22.68 -7.75
N GLN A 66 0.62 22.86 -8.51
CA GLN A 66 1.45 21.73 -8.95
C GLN A 66 2.09 20.98 -7.77
N SER A 67 2.59 21.70 -6.76
CA SER A 67 3.20 21.08 -5.58
C SER A 67 2.21 20.28 -4.74
N ALA A 68 0.94 20.72 -4.68
CA ALA A 68 -0.13 20.03 -3.97
C ALA A 68 -0.51 18.73 -4.69
N VAL A 69 -0.67 18.78 -6.01
CA VAL A 69 -0.95 17.59 -6.84
C VAL A 69 0.17 16.57 -6.72
N ARG A 70 1.44 17.00 -6.84
CA ARG A 70 2.59 16.10 -6.73
C ARG A 70 2.71 15.44 -5.35
N ARG A 71 2.41 16.19 -4.27
CA ARG A 71 2.41 15.64 -2.90
C ARG A 71 1.33 14.58 -2.72
N GLY A 72 0.11 14.86 -3.18
CA GLY A 72 -1.00 13.89 -3.12
C GLY A 72 -0.70 12.61 -3.91
N ALA A 73 -0.12 12.75 -5.11
CA ALA A 73 0.30 11.60 -5.91
C ALA A 73 1.39 10.77 -5.21
N ALA A 74 2.43 11.42 -4.67
CA ALA A 74 3.51 10.73 -3.98
C ALA A 74 3.05 9.98 -2.71
N GLU A 75 2.12 10.57 -1.93
CA GLU A 75 1.56 9.92 -0.74
C GLU A 75 0.70 8.71 -1.12
N LEU A 76 -0.11 8.82 -2.19
CA LEU A 76 -0.89 7.69 -2.72
C LEU A 76 0.01 6.55 -3.22
N ASP A 77 1.08 6.88 -3.94
CA ASP A 77 2.03 5.90 -4.47
C ASP A 77 2.75 5.14 -3.34
N ASP A 78 3.13 5.83 -2.27
CA ASP A 78 3.75 5.22 -1.10
C ASP A 78 2.77 4.28 -0.35
N HIS A 79 1.51 4.70 -0.17
CA HIS A 79 0.46 3.83 0.38
C HIS A 79 0.22 2.59 -0.47
N ARG A 80 0.16 2.74 -1.80
CA ARG A 80 0.01 1.63 -2.73
C ARG A 80 1.18 0.67 -2.63
N ARG A 81 2.41 1.18 -2.63
CA ARG A 81 3.62 0.37 -2.52
C ARG A 81 3.60 -0.47 -1.25
N ARG A 82 3.38 0.18 -0.09
CA ARG A 82 3.34 -0.52 1.21
C ARG A 82 2.27 -1.60 1.26
N TYR A 83 1.11 -1.36 0.67
CA TYR A 83 0.04 -2.36 0.60
C TYR A 83 0.41 -3.54 -0.29
N LEU A 84 1.02 -3.30 -1.46
CA LEU A 84 1.49 -4.38 -2.33
C LEU A 84 2.62 -5.18 -1.70
N ASP A 85 3.54 -4.52 -0.99
CA ASP A 85 4.60 -5.20 -0.24
C ASP A 85 3.99 -6.10 0.86
N HIS A 86 2.96 -5.63 1.56
CA HIS A 86 2.22 -6.43 2.52
C HIS A 86 1.55 -7.65 1.87
N LEU A 87 0.88 -7.48 0.73
CA LEU A 87 0.27 -8.59 0.00
C LEU A 87 1.31 -9.60 -0.51
N GLY A 88 2.49 -9.13 -0.94
CA GLY A 88 3.61 -9.99 -1.31
C GLY A 88 4.06 -10.86 -0.14
N ALA A 89 4.32 -10.25 1.02
CA ALA A 89 4.71 -10.99 2.22
C ALA A 89 3.62 -11.97 2.70
N LEU A 90 2.34 -11.63 2.48
CA LEU A 90 1.22 -12.52 2.80
C LEU A 90 1.16 -13.73 1.84
N ALA A 91 1.38 -13.49 0.54
CA ALA A 91 1.45 -14.54 -0.47
C ALA A 91 2.60 -15.51 -0.20
N ASP A 92 3.77 -15.02 0.23
CA ASP A 92 4.90 -15.88 0.59
C ASP A 92 4.55 -16.78 1.78
N GLN A 93 3.95 -16.22 2.83
CA GLN A 93 3.50 -16.98 4.01
C GLN A 93 2.47 -18.05 3.66
N LEU A 94 1.49 -17.73 2.80
CA LEU A 94 0.49 -18.67 2.32
C LEU A 94 1.12 -19.79 1.48
N THR A 95 2.11 -19.45 0.64
CA THR A 95 2.84 -20.42 -0.17
C THR A 95 3.62 -21.39 0.72
N ASP A 96 4.33 -20.89 1.73
CA ASP A 96 5.04 -21.72 2.71
C ASP A 96 4.09 -22.60 3.54
N ALA A 97 2.92 -22.09 3.89
CA ALA A 97 1.88 -22.88 4.56
C ALA A 97 1.35 -23.99 3.65
N ALA A 98 1.10 -23.70 2.37
CA ALA A 98 0.65 -24.67 1.38
C ALA A 98 1.69 -25.78 1.15
N VAL A 99 2.99 -25.43 1.07
CA VAL A 99 4.08 -26.42 0.96
C VAL A 99 4.12 -27.31 2.19
N ARG A 100 4.06 -26.75 3.40
CA ARG A 100 4.04 -27.54 4.64
C ARG A 100 2.82 -28.45 4.73
N GLN A 101 1.65 -27.96 4.31
CA GLN A 101 0.44 -28.77 4.24
C GLN A 101 0.60 -29.91 3.23
N HIS A 102 1.11 -29.62 2.03
CA HIS A 102 1.38 -30.62 1.00
C HIS A 102 2.35 -31.70 1.52
N ASP A 103 3.46 -31.31 2.11
CA ASP A 103 4.47 -32.25 2.63
C ASP A 103 3.90 -33.11 3.76
N SER A 104 3.10 -32.52 4.65
CA SER A 104 2.37 -33.26 5.69
C SER A 104 1.40 -34.26 5.07
N LEU A 105 0.65 -33.88 4.03
CA LEU A 105 -0.30 -34.77 3.36
C LEU A 105 0.40 -35.89 2.61
N VAL A 106 1.52 -35.62 1.95
CA VAL A 106 2.32 -36.64 1.26
C VAL A 106 2.98 -37.59 2.26
N TRP A 107 3.43 -37.09 3.40
CA TRP A 107 3.97 -37.91 4.48
C TRP A 107 2.92 -38.90 5.01
N VAL A 108 1.72 -38.40 5.30
CA VAL A 108 0.61 -39.20 5.82
C VAL A 108 0.05 -40.12 4.73
N HIS A 109 -0.15 -39.61 3.52
CA HIS A 109 -0.78 -40.29 2.39
C HIS A 109 0.18 -40.45 1.19
N PRO A 110 1.22 -41.29 1.32
CA PRO A 110 2.23 -41.47 0.27
C PRO A 110 1.62 -42.05 -1.02
N GLU A 111 2.39 -42.00 -2.11
CA GLU A 111 1.96 -42.59 -3.37
C GLU A 111 1.79 -44.11 -3.22
N PRO A 112 0.77 -44.73 -3.85
CA PRO A 112 0.57 -46.17 -3.79
C PRO A 112 1.82 -46.97 -4.19
N ALA A 113 2.58 -46.45 -5.16
CA ALA A 113 3.84 -47.05 -5.62
C ALA A 113 4.98 -46.97 -4.60
N ALA A 114 4.89 -46.13 -3.58
CA ALA A 114 5.89 -45.99 -2.52
C ALA A 114 5.55 -46.81 -1.26
N LEU A 115 4.34 -47.38 -1.15
CA LEU A 115 3.88 -48.09 0.04
C LEU A 115 4.75 -49.28 0.43
N TRP A 116 5.39 -49.95 -0.54
CA TRP A 116 6.30 -51.07 -0.26
C TRP A 116 7.51 -50.66 0.58
N THR A 117 7.91 -49.37 0.54
CA THR A 117 9.00 -48.84 1.37
C THR A 117 8.60 -48.62 2.83
N VAL A 118 7.29 -48.48 3.09
CA VAL A 118 6.72 -48.28 4.42
C VAL A 118 6.38 -49.62 5.08
N ALA A 119 6.04 -50.63 4.28
CA ALA A 119 5.58 -51.93 4.76
C ALA A 119 6.59 -52.69 5.65
N ASP A 120 7.89 -52.46 5.45
CA ASP A 120 8.97 -53.06 6.26
C ASP A 120 9.61 -52.03 7.24
N GLY A 121 8.99 -50.85 7.35
CA GLY A 121 9.50 -49.73 8.12
C GLY A 121 8.84 -49.59 9.50
N PRO A 122 9.38 -48.70 10.35
CA PRO A 122 8.82 -48.40 11.68
C PRO A 122 7.46 -47.68 11.61
N ARG A 123 7.01 -47.31 10.41
CA ARG A 123 5.78 -46.56 10.15
C ARG A 123 4.57 -47.45 9.88
N VAL A 124 4.74 -48.78 9.91
CA VAL A 124 3.61 -49.71 9.80
C VAL A 124 2.74 -49.61 11.07
N PHE A 125 1.43 -49.46 10.90
CA PHE A 125 0.47 -49.26 11.99
C PHE A 125 0.74 -48.04 12.90
N GLU A 126 1.28 -46.95 12.34
CA GLU A 126 1.59 -45.72 13.10
C GLU A 126 0.35 -44.93 13.58
N ARG A 127 -0.84 -45.20 13.05
CA ARG A 127 -2.07 -44.42 13.33
C ARG A 127 -2.97 -45.10 14.35
N ALA A 128 -3.28 -44.37 15.42
CA ALA A 128 -4.17 -44.79 16.49
C ALA A 128 -5.60 -44.24 16.30
N PRO A 129 -6.64 -44.83 16.92
CA PRO A 129 -8.03 -44.40 16.76
C PRO A 129 -8.34 -42.95 17.18
N ASP A 130 -7.48 -42.35 18.01
CA ASP A 130 -7.54 -40.97 18.49
C ASP A 130 -6.84 -39.95 17.56
N ASP A 131 -6.10 -40.43 16.55
CA ASP A 131 -5.43 -39.56 15.59
C ASP A 131 -6.43 -38.92 14.61
N SER A 132 -6.18 -37.67 14.24
CA SER A 132 -7.03 -36.90 13.31
C SER A 132 -7.08 -37.47 11.89
N ASP A 133 -6.14 -38.34 11.52
CA ASP A 133 -6.01 -38.99 10.21
C ASP A 133 -6.34 -40.49 10.25
N PHE A 134 -6.90 -40.98 11.36
CA PHE A 134 -7.33 -42.36 11.49
C PHE A 134 -8.46 -42.68 10.51
N GLY A 135 -8.34 -43.81 9.81
CA GLY A 135 -9.33 -44.23 8.80
C GLY A 135 -9.33 -43.41 7.49
N HIS A 136 -8.43 -42.43 7.33
CA HIS A 136 -8.29 -41.68 6.08
C HIS A 136 -7.50 -42.48 5.03
N VAL A 137 -8.11 -42.65 3.85
CA VAL A 137 -7.52 -43.38 2.71
C VAL A 137 -7.34 -42.45 1.51
N ARG A 138 -6.17 -42.51 0.88
CA ARG A 138 -5.89 -41.78 -0.37
C ARG A 138 -6.64 -42.43 -1.53
N VAL A 139 -7.48 -41.65 -2.20
CA VAL A 139 -8.22 -42.10 -3.41
C VAL A 139 -7.62 -41.50 -4.69
N GLY A 140 -7.05 -40.29 -4.62
CA GLY A 140 -6.49 -39.59 -5.78
C GLY A 140 -5.82 -38.27 -5.40
N VAL A 141 -5.51 -37.45 -6.40
CA VAL A 141 -4.99 -36.08 -6.24
C VAL A 141 -5.96 -35.09 -6.86
N GLY A 142 -6.12 -33.93 -6.24
CA GLY A 142 -7.03 -32.87 -6.69
C GLY A 142 -6.67 -31.54 -6.04
N ALA A 143 -7.30 -30.46 -6.51
CA ALA A 143 -7.17 -29.16 -5.86
C ALA A 143 -7.82 -29.20 -4.47
N GLN A 144 -7.10 -28.72 -3.47
CA GLN A 144 -7.58 -28.49 -2.10
C GLN A 144 -7.77 -27.00 -1.85
#